data_AF-A0A7L2J8V1-F1
#
_entry.id   AF-A0A7L2J8V1-F1
#
_cell.length_a   1.000
_cell.length_b   1.000
_cell.length_c   1.000
_cell.angle_alpha   90.00
_cell.angle_beta   90.00
_cell.angle_gamma   90.00
#
_symmetry.space_group_name_H-M   'P 1'
#
loop_
_entity.id
_entity.type
_entity.pdbx_description
1 polymer ?
#
loop_
_entity_poly.entity_id
_entity_poly.type
_entity_poly.pdbx_seq_one_letter_code
_entity_poly.pdbx_strand_id
1 'polypeptide(L)'
;MSLHSARVAALLAWVNSTKVSPDPLNDLSQLQDCSVFIRIIHKIHGSKEGESVLEQPLQERISFIHGFLQKHRRHKLAAENLVSAQKLLDGEELALAKVAVLLLYHTSMSSKHPEDWCEFDYKTQVELASILKFVLDNEECLNENLESFLQRKAEPSSSSMFSSSYEEHSPLFSLPHKREVRFLELQRIAAFPSTKYNNPSVCVSPCSLPSTPSSPMGDIMQTPQFQLRRLKEQLAFERENREELEEEVAENIKLIMEKDAQITTMQQRIDHLVKVNEKQAEDCLEPKEIEELREKNESLVGRLHEAFRQCQDLKTEKAQMDRKISQLSEENGDLSFKLREIASNMVQLQRALNELSEEHNSAMAQSQEKQRQLEKELHAALQDKKCSEEKIEILQGKISMLEDQLAKLEECSTQEKGEVMGDILKLEELKQEVSSLTAKGVQLEEEKQQLDSLVTSLQNSLSESHQARERLKRDLQAQAAEDQA
;
A
#
# COMPACT_ATOMS: atom_id res chain seq x y z
N MET A 1 70.99 -52.31 -46.31
CA MET A 1 70.40 -53.59 -46.76
C MET A 1 68.89 -53.41 -46.78
N SER A 2 68.20 -53.78 -47.87
CA SER A 2 66.74 -53.60 -47.98
C SER A 2 65.97 -54.68 -47.23
N LEU A 3 64.89 -54.31 -46.56
CA LEU A 3 63.99 -55.24 -45.88
C LEU A 3 63.26 -56.18 -46.85
N HIS A 4 62.84 -57.36 -46.36
CA HIS A 4 62.05 -58.29 -47.15
C HIS A 4 60.64 -57.75 -47.40
N SER A 5 60.34 -57.40 -48.66
CA SER A 5 59.11 -56.71 -49.04
C SER A 5 57.82 -57.43 -48.61
N ALA A 6 57.79 -58.77 -48.65
CA ALA A 6 56.60 -59.52 -48.22
C ALA A 6 56.36 -59.45 -46.70
N ARG A 7 57.43 -59.40 -45.90
CA ARG A 7 57.33 -59.28 -44.44
C ARG A 7 56.91 -57.87 -44.03
N VAL A 8 57.46 -56.87 -44.72
CA VAL A 8 57.07 -55.46 -44.53
C VAL A 8 55.60 -55.27 -44.88
N ALA A 9 55.15 -55.77 -46.03
CA ALA A 9 53.75 -55.70 -46.44
C ALA A 9 52.82 -56.40 -45.43
N ALA A 10 53.22 -57.56 -44.91
CA ALA A 10 52.46 -58.28 -43.90
C ALA A 10 52.37 -57.51 -42.56
N LEU A 11 53.47 -56.91 -42.11
CA LEU A 11 53.50 -56.08 -40.90
C LEU A 11 52.64 -54.83 -41.05
N LEU A 12 52.69 -54.14 -42.19
CA LEU A 12 51.84 -52.98 -42.47
C LEU A 12 50.36 -53.36 -42.55
N ALA A 13 50.03 -54.50 -43.19
CA ALA A 13 48.68 -55.04 -43.21
C ALA A 13 48.16 -55.29 -41.78
N TRP A 14 48.99 -55.88 -40.92
CA TRP A 14 48.66 -56.05 -39.50
C TRP A 14 48.47 -54.72 -38.76
N VAL A 15 49.40 -53.77 -38.90
CA VAL A 15 49.26 -52.46 -38.25
C VAL A 15 47.94 -51.79 -38.66
N ASN A 16 47.60 -51.83 -39.95
CA ASN A 16 46.34 -51.26 -40.44
C ASN A 16 45.10 -51.96 -39.88
N SER A 17 45.14 -53.27 -39.66
CA SER A 17 44.00 -54.00 -39.07
C SER A 17 43.74 -53.63 -37.61
N THR A 18 44.72 -53.07 -36.90
CA THR A 18 44.54 -52.64 -35.50
C THR A 18 43.57 -51.45 -35.37
N LYS A 19 43.26 -50.74 -36.46
CA LYS A 19 42.35 -49.58 -36.55
C LYS A 19 42.71 -48.42 -35.59
N VAL A 20 43.97 -48.31 -35.21
CA VAL A 20 44.46 -47.25 -34.29
C VAL A 20 44.85 -45.95 -35.02
N SER A 21 45.15 -46.05 -36.32
CA SER A 21 45.42 -44.93 -37.22
C SER A 21 44.15 -44.60 -38.03
N PRO A 22 43.80 -43.31 -38.21
CA PRO A 22 42.66 -42.90 -39.04
C PRO A 22 42.88 -43.20 -40.53
N ASP A 23 44.13 -43.16 -41.02
CA ASP A 23 44.49 -43.38 -42.41
C ASP A 23 45.29 -44.69 -42.58
N PRO A 24 45.04 -45.48 -43.65
CA PRO A 24 45.83 -46.67 -43.97
C PRO A 24 47.30 -46.33 -44.29
N LEU A 25 48.22 -47.04 -43.65
CA LEU A 25 49.66 -46.89 -43.85
C LEU A 25 50.12 -47.75 -45.04
N ASN A 26 50.89 -47.14 -45.93
CA ASN A 26 51.47 -47.79 -47.11
C ASN A 26 52.98 -48.01 -46.99
N ASP A 27 53.65 -47.34 -46.05
CA ASP A 27 55.09 -47.43 -45.85
C ASP A 27 55.49 -47.42 -44.37
N LEU A 28 56.61 -48.06 -44.02
CA LEU A 28 57.12 -48.13 -42.64
C LEU A 28 57.55 -46.77 -42.12
N SER A 29 58.04 -45.87 -42.98
CA SER A 29 58.45 -44.51 -42.59
C SER A 29 57.33 -43.72 -41.91
N GLN A 30 56.07 -44.03 -42.21
CA GLN A 30 54.91 -43.39 -41.58
C GLN A 30 54.76 -43.76 -40.10
N LEU A 31 55.48 -44.77 -39.61
CA LEU A 31 55.53 -45.17 -38.19
C LEU A 31 56.62 -44.45 -37.40
N GLN A 32 57.44 -43.62 -38.04
CA GLN A 32 58.59 -42.94 -37.42
C GLN A 32 58.17 -42.04 -36.25
N ASP A 33 56.97 -41.46 -36.31
CA ASP A 33 56.45 -40.59 -35.25
C ASP A 33 56.10 -41.34 -33.96
N CYS A 34 56.16 -42.68 -33.98
CA CYS A 34 55.88 -43.58 -32.86
C CYS A 34 54.44 -43.49 -32.31
N SER A 35 53.56 -42.68 -32.88
CA SER A 35 52.22 -42.43 -32.35
C SER A 35 51.32 -43.67 -32.49
N VAL A 36 51.42 -44.33 -33.64
CA VAL A 36 50.72 -45.59 -33.94
C VAL A 36 51.16 -46.69 -32.98
N PHE A 37 52.46 -46.81 -32.70
CA PHE A 37 52.99 -47.80 -31.76
C PHE A 37 52.47 -47.58 -30.34
N ILE A 38 52.43 -46.34 -29.85
CA ILE A 38 51.89 -46.02 -28.52
C ILE A 38 50.40 -46.39 -28.43
N ARG A 39 49.62 -46.11 -29.48
CA ARG A 39 48.19 -46.49 -29.51
C ARG A 39 47.99 -48.01 -29.54
N ILE A 40 48.87 -48.75 -30.23
CA ILE A 40 48.86 -50.22 -30.17
C ILE A 40 49.16 -50.69 -28.74
N ILE A 41 50.18 -50.13 -28.07
CA ILE A 41 50.51 -50.46 -26.68
C ILE A 41 49.33 -50.22 -25.74
N HIS A 42 48.67 -49.06 -25.87
CA HIS A 42 47.46 -48.73 -25.12
C HIS A 42 46.35 -49.77 -25.33
N LYS A 43 46.14 -50.22 -26.58
CA LYS A 43 45.15 -51.27 -26.90
C LYS A 43 45.50 -52.63 -26.28
N ILE A 44 46.78 -52.96 -26.11
CA ILE A 44 47.22 -54.23 -25.53
C ILE A 44 46.97 -54.27 -24.00
N HIS A 45 47.22 -53.15 -23.29
CA HIS A 45 47.20 -53.11 -21.82
C HIS A 45 45.98 -52.40 -21.20
N GLY A 46 45.22 -51.63 -21.99
CA GLY A 46 44.10 -50.83 -21.50
C GLY A 46 44.50 -49.73 -20.50
N SER A 47 45.79 -49.46 -20.30
CA SER A 47 46.29 -48.47 -19.34
C SER A 47 46.26 -47.07 -19.95
N LYS A 48 45.76 -46.07 -19.21
CA LYS A 48 45.67 -44.66 -19.64
C LYS A 48 47.02 -43.94 -19.73
N GLU A 49 48.11 -44.62 -19.37
CA GLU A 49 49.48 -44.09 -19.35
C GLU A 49 49.98 -43.69 -20.75
N GLY A 50 49.46 -44.33 -21.81
CA GLY A 50 49.85 -44.02 -23.19
C GLY A 50 49.28 -42.70 -23.73
N GLU A 51 48.17 -42.20 -23.18
CA GLU A 51 47.51 -40.98 -23.69
C GLU A 51 48.31 -39.72 -23.37
N SER A 52 48.90 -39.64 -22.18
CA SER A 52 49.73 -38.51 -21.75
C SER A 52 51.07 -38.42 -22.49
N VAL A 53 51.54 -39.54 -23.06
CA VAL A 53 52.83 -39.62 -23.77
C VAL A 53 52.69 -39.24 -25.26
N LEU A 54 51.48 -39.33 -25.85
CA LEU A 54 51.26 -38.98 -27.26
C LEU A 54 51.57 -37.51 -27.58
N GLU A 55 51.36 -36.62 -26.62
CA GLU A 55 51.61 -35.17 -26.74
C GLU A 55 53.09 -34.80 -26.51
N GLN A 56 53.92 -35.75 -26.08
CA GLN A 56 55.33 -35.50 -25.76
C GLN A 56 56.24 -35.52 -27.01
N PRO A 57 57.45 -34.93 -26.93
CA PRO A 57 58.44 -34.97 -28.02
C PRO A 57 58.79 -36.40 -28.45
N LEU A 58 59.25 -36.56 -29.70
CA LEU A 58 59.60 -37.87 -30.28
C LEU A 58 60.53 -38.69 -29.39
N GLN A 59 61.50 -38.06 -28.72
CA GLN A 59 62.43 -38.73 -27.82
C GLN A 59 61.74 -39.41 -26.62
N GLU A 60 60.75 -38.75 -26.03
CA GLU A 60 59.99 -39.29 -24.89
C GLU A 60 59.05 -40.41 -25.34
N ARG A 61 58.47 -40.28 -26.53
CA ARG A 61 57.68 -41.32 -27.18
C ARG A 61 58.51 -42.59 -27.45
N ILE A 62 59.74 -42.43 -27.95
CA ILE A 62 60.69 -43.54 -28.14
C ILE A 62 61.07 -44.16 -26.79
N SER A 63 61.37 -43.34 -25.77
CA SER A 63 61.70 -43.80 -24.42
C SER A 63 60.57 -44.62 -23.79
N PHE A 64 59.32 -44.21 -23.97
CA PHE A 64 58.15 -44.96 -23.51
C PHE A 64 58.03 -46.33 -24.21
N ILE A 65 58.17 -46.38 -25.53
CA ILE A 65 58.16 -47.64 -26.29
C ILE A 65 59.28 -48.57 -25.82
N HIS A 66 60.48 -48.01 -25.58
CA HIS A 66 61.60 -48.77 -25.03
C HIS A 66 61.31 -49.32 -23.63
N GLY A 67 60.81 -48.49 -22.73
CA GLY A 67 60.44 -48.89 -21.37
C GLY A 67 59.39 -50.00 -21.37
N PHE A 68 58.38 -49.88 -22.24
CA PHE A 68 57.39 -50.93 -22.46
C PHE A 68 58.02 -52.24 -22.94
N LEU A 69 58.76 -52.20 -24.05
CA LEU A 69 59.40 -53.39 -24.61
C LEU A 69 60.43 -54.00 -23.65
N GLN A 70 61.00 -53.23 -22.73
CA GLN A 70 61.92 -53.72 -21.71
C GLN A 70 61.18 -54.35 -20.52
N LYS A 71 60.09 -53.73 -20.04
CA LYS A 71 59.24 -54.26 -18.96
C LYS A 71 58.68 -55.64 -19.33
N HIS A 72 58.28 -55.82 -20.59
CA HIS A 72 57.65 -57.05 -21.06
C HIS A 72 58.62 -58.08 -21.68
N ARG A 73 59.95 -57.89 -21.51
CA ARG A 73 60.95 -58.91 -21.86
C ARG A 73 61.09 -59.96 -20.77
N ARG A 74 61.18 -61.23 -21.16
CA ARG A 74 61.32 -62.39 -20.27
C ARG A 74 62.68 -62.46 -19.57
N HIS A 75 63.76 -62.04 -20.23
CA HIS A 75 65.12 -62.11 -19.70
C HIS A 75 65.67 -60.71 -19.38
N LYS A 76 65.82 -60.39 -18.09
CA LYS A 76 66.38 -59.12 -17.60
C LYS A 76 67.92 -59.00 -17.77
N LEU A 77 68.60 -60.02 -18.29
CA LEU A 77 70.06 -60.18 -18.20
C LEU A 77 70.85 -59.76 -19.46
N ALA A 78 70.20 -59.53 -20.60
CA ALA A 78 70.89 -59.01 -21.78
C ALA A 78 70.96 -57.48 -21.72
N ALA A 79 72.16 -56.92 -21.53
CA ALA A 79 72.41 -55.48 -21.48
C ALA A 79 72.17 -54.76 -22.83
N GLU A 80 71.85 -55.50 -23.89
CA GLU A 80 71.60 -54.96 -25.22
C GLU A 80 70.09 -54.75 -25.46
N ASN A 81 69.73 -53.50 -25.78
CA ASN A 81 68.38 -53.17 -26.18
C ASN A 81 68.08 -53.73 -27.60
N LEU A 82 67.04 -54.56 -27.74
CA LEU A 82 66.61 -55.14 -29.04
C LEU A 82 66.36 -54.10 -30.15
N VAL A 83 66.06 -52.86 -29.77
CA VAL A 83 65.88 -51.75 -30.68
C VAL A 83 66.76 -50.60 -30.18
N SER A 84 67.51 -49.97 -31.09
CA SER A 84 68.33 -48.80 -30.76
C SER A 84 67.49 -47.53 -30.86
N ALA A 85 67.47 -46.73 -29.80
CA ALA A 85 66.71 -45.47 -29.76
C ALA A 85 67.20 -44.49 -30.83
N GLN A 86 68.52 -44.48 -31.09
CA GLN A 86 69.12 -43.64 -32.14
C GLN A 86 68.64 -44.05 -33.54
N LYS A 87 68.58 -45.37 -33.82
CA LYS A 87 68.12 -45.89 -35.11
C LYS A 87 66.63 -45.60 -35.38
N LEU A 88 65.81 -45.56 -34.32
CA LEU A 88 64.40 -45.14 -34.41
C LEU A 88 64.27 -43.64 -34.68
N LEU A 89 65.09 -42.82 -34.01
CA LEU A 89 65.13 -41.37 -34.24
C LEU A 89 65.51 -41.05 -35.70
N ASP A 90 66.52 -41.76 -36.21
CA ASP A 90 67.01 -41.65 -37.59
C ASP A 90 66.00 -42.19 -38.63
N GLY A 91 64.89 -42.79 -38.20
CA GLY A 91 63.84 -43.30 -39.07
C GLY A 91 64.23 -44.58 -39.82
N GLU A 92 65.17 -45.36 -39.30
CA GLU A 92 65.61 -46.59 -39.95
C GLU A 92 64.46 -47.60 -40.02
N GLU A 93 64.02 -47.97 -41.22
CA GLU A 93 62.90 -48.89 -41.44
C GLU A 93 63.08 -50.23 -40.70
N LEU A 94 64.32 -50.70 -40.57
CA LEU A 94 64.64 -51.92 -39.83
C LEU A 94 64.29 -51.80 -38.34
N ALA A 95 64.58 -50.66 -37.72
CA ALA A 95 64.26 -50.43 -36.32
C ALA A 95 62.74 -50.36 -36.12
N LEU A 96 62.03 -49.70 -37.03
CA LEU A 96 60.57 -49.64 -37.04
C LEU A 96 59.93 -51.02 -37.24
N ALA A 97 60.47 -51.83 -38.16
CA ALA A 97 60.05 -53.21 -38.36
C ALA A 97 60.28 -54.09 -37.12
N LYS A 98 61.43 -53.93 -36.43
CA LYS A 98 61.70 -54.65 -35.17
C LYS A 98 60.67 -54.31 -34.09
N VAL A 99 60.31 -53.03 -33.93
CA VAL A 99 59.23 -52.62 -33.00
C VAL A 99 57.90 -53.22 -33.40
N ALA A 100 57.53 -53.17 -34.68
CA ALA A 100 56.29 -53.74 -35.18
C ALA A 100 56.19 -55.26 -34.92
N VAL A 101 57.28 -56.02 -35.12
CA VAL A 101 57.34 -57.46 -34.82
C VAL A 101 57.12 -57.75 -33.34
N LEU A 102 57.75 -56.98 -32.46
CA LEU A 102 57.60 -57.17 -31.01
C LEU A 102 56.19 -56.83 -30.54
N LEU A 103 55.60 -55.75 -31.06
CA LEU A 103 54.22 -55.38 -30.76
C LEU A 103 53.21 -56.37 -31.35
N LEU A 104 53.48 -56.92 -32.54
CA LEU A 104 52.71 -58.03 -33.11
C LEU A 104 52.71 -59.23 -32.16
N TYR A 105 53.89 -59.61 -31.66
CA TYR A 105 54.03 -60.69 -30.69
C TYR A 105 53.24 -60.42 -29.40
N HIS A 106 53.39 -59.25 -28.77
CA HIS A 106 52.64 -58.90 -27.55
C HIS A 106 51.13 -58.82 -27.79
N THR A 107 50.71 -58.31 -28.95
CA THR A 107 49.29 -58.29 -29.34
C THR A 107 48.76 -59.71 -29.49
N SER A 108 49.53 -60.62 -30.09
CA SER A 108 49.13 -62.03 -30.22
C SER A 108 49.00 -62.72 -28.86
N MET A 109 49.87 -62.37 -27.89
CA MET A 109 49.81 -62.89 -26.51
C MET A 109 48.63 -62.32 -25.71
N SER A 110 48.25 -61.06 -25.95
CA SER A 110 47.11 -60.41 -25.28
C SER A 110 45.74 -60.72 -25.93
N SER A 111 45.72 -60.97 -27.25
CA SER A 111 44.49 -61.20 -28.02
C SER A 111 43.64 -62.31 -27.43
N LYS A 112 42.33 -62.10 -27.33
CA LYS A 112 41.42 -63.06 -26.68
C LYS A 112 40.99 -64.16 -27.64
N HIS A 113 40.85 -63.87 -28.94
CA HIS A 113 40.26 -64.75 -29.93
C HIS A 113 41.18 -64.97 -31.16
N PRO A 114 41.38 -66.23 -31.62
CA PRO A 114 42.09 -66.51 -32.87
C PRO A 114 41.37 -65.98 -34.12
N GLU A 115 40.07 -65.67 -34.01
CA GLU A 115 39.20 -65.19 -35.08
C GLU A 115 39.60 -63.81 -35.61
N ASP A 116 40.28 -63.00 -34.78
CA ASP A 116 40.78 -61.66 -35.12
C ASP A 116 41.82 -61.69 -36.27
N TRP A 117 42.39 -62.86 -36.56
CA TRP A 117 43.41 -63.05 -37.60
C TRP A 117 42.86 -63.61 -38.92
N CYS A 118 41.57 -63.94 -38.98
CA CYS A 118 40.92 -64.43 -40.19
C CYS A 118 40.65 -63.32 -41.21
N GLU A 119 40.80 -62.04 -40.83
CA GLU A 119 40.58 -60.87 -41.72
C GLU A 119 41.66 -60.72 -42.80
N PHE A 120 42.83 -61.34 -42.62
CA PHE A 120 43.95 -61.24 -43.56
C PHE A 120 43.85 -62.22 -44.72
N ASP A 121 44.40 -61.85 -45.88
CA ASP A 121 44.59 -62.79 -46.98
C ASP A 121 45.61 -63.88 -46.61
N TYR A 122 45.49 -65.04 -47.26
CA TYR A 122 46.30 -66.22 -46.92
C TYR A 122 47.82 -65.95 -46.98
N LYS A 123 48.28 -65.15 -47.95
CA LYS A 123 49.70 -64.80 -48.09
C LYS A 123 50.20 -63.96 -46.91
N THR A 124 49.43 -62.96 -46.49
CA THR A 124 49.74 -62.19 -45.27
C THR A 124 49.72 -63.07 -44.03
N GLN A 125 48.76 -63.99 -43.91
CA GLN A 125 48.72 -64.92 -42.79
C GLN A 125 49.98 -65.81 -42.73
N VAL A 126 50.46 -66.33 -43.86
CA VAL A 126 51.71 -67.14 -43.91
C VAL A 126 52.92 -66.33 -43.44
N GLU A 127 53.06 -65.08 -43.89
CA GLU A 127 54.19 -64.23 -43.50
C GLU A 127 54.11 -63.84 -42.02
N LEU A 128 52.95 -63.40 -41.51
CA LEU A 128 52.75 -63.10 -40.09
C LEU A 128 52.98 -64.33 -39.21
N ALA A 129 52.51 -65.49 -39.65
CA ALA A 129 52.76 -66.76 -39.01
C ALA A 129 54.27 -67.05 -38.94
N SER A 130 54.99 -66.90 -40.05
CA SER A 130 56.44 -67.10 -40.07
C SER A 130 57.19 -66.17 -39.11
N ILE A 131 56.73 -64.91 -38.98
CA ILE A 131 57.29 -63.90 -38.08
C ILE A 131 57.06 -64.32 -36.62
N LEU A 132 55.83 -64.68 -36.25
CA LEU A 132 55.52 -65.10 -34.88
C LEU A 132 56.25 -66.38 -34.50
N LYS A 133 56.28 -67.37 -35.39
CA LYS A 133 57.03 -68.61 -35.18
C LYS A 133 58.51 -68.33 -34.95
N PHE A 134 59.10 -67.45 -35.76
CA PHE A 134 60.48 -67.04 -35.58
C PHE A 134 60.73 -66.42 -34.20
N VAL A 135 59.85 -65.51 -33.75
CA VAL A 135 59.97 -64.90 -32.41
C VAL A 135 59.86 -65.97 -31.31
N LEU A 136 58.91 -66.90 -31.43
CA LEU A 136 58.70 -67.97 -30.45
C LEU A 136 59.88 -68.95 -30.34
N ASP A 137 60.54 -69.23 -31.46
CA ASP A 137 61.68 -70.15 -31.58
C ASP A 137 63.00 -69.52 -31.11
N ASN A 138 63.12 -68.18 -31.14
CA ASN A 138 64.37 -67.45 -30.89
C ASN A 138 64.30 -66.48 -29.68
N GLU A 139 63.44 -66.74 -28.69
CA GLU A 139 63.20 -65.79 -27.59
C GLU A 139 64.45 -65.42 -26.77
N GLU A 140 65.40 -66.34 -26.62
CA GLU A 140 66.60 -66.14 -25.81
C GLU A 140 67.70 -65.34 -26.54
N CYS A 141 67.66 -65.31 -27.88
CA CYS A 141 68.70 -64.71 -28.74
C CYS A 141 68.11 -63.83 -29.86
N LEU A 142 66.97 -63.19 -29.61
CA LEU A 142 66.17 -62.50 -30.62
C LEU A 142 66.91 -61.32 -31.28
N ASN A 143 67.82 -60.64 -30.56
CA ASN A 143 68.49 -59.41 -31.02
C ASN A 143 69.33 -59.63 -32.31
N GLU A 144 70.21 -60.62 -32.30
CA GLU A 144 71.14 -60.90 -33.40
C GLU A 144 70.43 -61.57 -34.60
N ASN A 145 69.44 -62.43 -34.31
CA ASN A 145 68.79 -63.25 -35.34
C ASN A 145 67.68 -62.51 -36.09
N LEU A 146 66.95 -61.60 -35.42
CA LEU A 146 65.80 -60.90 -36.00
C LEU A 146 66.21 -59.97 -37.16
N GLU A 147 67.38 -59.34 -37.06
CA GLU A 147 67.91 -58.50 -38.13
C GLU A 147 68.17 -59.30 -39.41
N SER A 148 68.86 -60.44 -39.26
CA SER A 148 69.11 -61.33 -40.39
C SER A 148 67.82 -61.92 -40.95
N PHE A 149 66.85 -62.23 -40.10
CA PHE A 149 65.54 -62.75 -40.52
C PHE A 149 64.77 -61.71 -41.33
N LEU A 150 64.68 -60.46 -40.89
CA LEU A 150 63.95 -59.41 -41.61
C LEU A 150 64.59 -59.02 -42.96
N GLN A 151 65.91 -59.21 -43.11
CA GLN A 151 66.66 -58.91 -44.33
C GLN A 151 66.78 -60.08 -45.31
N ARG A 152 66.68 -61.35 -44.86
CA ARG A 152 66.97 -62.53 -45.68
C ARG A 152 65.92 -62.77 -46.79
N LYS A 153 66.40 -62.84 -48.03
CA LYS A 153 65.71 -63.29 -49.26
C LYS A 153 65.67 -64.83 -49.30
N ALA A 154 64.55 -65.42 -49.72
CA ALA A 154 64.21 -66.84 -49.56
C ALA A 154 65.26 -67.85 -50.10
N GLU A 155 65.66 -68.80 -49.24
CA GLU A 155 66.06 -70.17 -49.61
C GLU A 155 65.57 -71.14 -48.50
N PRO A 156 65.00 -72.30 -48.85
CA PRO A 156 64.28 -73.17 -47.92
C PRO A 156 65.18 -73.98 -46.99
N SER A 157 64.73 -74.09 -45.74
CA SER A 157 65.38 -74.72 -44.59
C SER A 157 65.81 -76.18 -44.82
N SER A 158 66.95 -76.57 -44.26
CA SER A 158 67.21 -77.95 -43.82
C SER A 158 67.62 -77.94 -42.35
N SER A 159 66.76 -78.53 -41.54
CA SER A 159 66.94 -78.84 -40.13
C SER A 159 68.03 -79.90 -39.93
N SER A 160 69.01 -79.61 -39.07
CA SER A 160 69.95 -80.62 -38.56
C SER A 160 70.38 -80.26 -37.13
N MET A 161 69.74 -80.93 -36.16
CA MET A 161 70.33 -81.55 -34.97
C MET A 161 71.53 -80.86 -34.30
N PHE A 162 71.35 -80.35 -33.07
CA PHE A 162 72.36 -80.46 -32.03
C PHE A 162 71.70 -80.64 -30.65
N SER A 163 72.00 -81.79 -30.03
CA SER A 163 71.75 -82.12 -28.64
C SER A 163 73.10 -82.43 -28.00
N SER A 164 73.42 -81.80 -26.88
CA SER A 164 74.53 -82.15 -25.97
C SER A 164 74.10 -81.77 -24.55
N SER A 165 73.74 -82.69 -23.67
CA SER A 165 74.52 -83.67 -22.89
C SER A 165 75.13 -83.12 -21.59
N TYR A 166 74.64 -83.60 -20.44
CA TYR A 166 75.39 -84.06 -19.25
C TYR A 166 74.36 -84.69 -18.27
N GLU A 167 74.36 -86.02 -18.04
CA GLU A 167 75.13 -86.85 -17.08
C GLU A 167 74.69 -86.73 -15.60
N GLU A 168 74.03 -87.78 -15.09
CA GLU A 168 74.28 -88.36 -13.76
C GLU A 168 73.84 -89.85 -13.72
N HIS A 169 74.74 -90.73 -13.31
CA HIS A 169 74.65 -92.21 -13.27
C HIS A 169 74.00 -92.69 -11.95
N SER A 170 73.08 -93.68 -11.87
CA SER A 170 73.30 -95.17 -11.89
C SER A 170 72.01 -95.88 -11.35
N PRO A 171 71.84 -97.24 -11.37
CA PRO A 171 71.96 -98.19 -12.46
C PRO A 171 70.76 -99.18 -12.62
N LEU A 172 70.62 -99.72 -13.84
CA LEU A 172 70.18 -101.05 -14.29
C LEU A 172 68.94 -101.74 -13.68
N PHE A 173 67.88 -101.91 -14.48
CA PHE A 173 67.25 -103.22 -14.73
C PHE A 173 66.42 -103.21 -16.04
N SER A 174 66.94 -103.91 -17.06
CA SER A 174 66.25 -104.67 -18.14
C SER A 174 64.97 -104.12 -18.81
N LEU A 175 65.11 -103.70 -20.08
CA LEU A 175 64.05 -103.81 -21.10
C LEU A 175 63.75 -105.31 -21.36
N PRO A 176 62.52 -105.72 -21.73
CA PRO A 176 62.27 -105.82 -23.18
C PRO A 176 60.81 -105.58 -23.64
N HIS A 177 60.69 -105.34 -24.95
CA HIS A 177 59.52 -105.38 -25.85
C HIS A 177 58.76 -104.07 -26.13
N LYS A 178 59.09 -103.55 -27.33
CA LYS A 178 58.31 -102.63 -28.16
C LYS A 178 56.85 -103.06 -28.24
N ARG A 179 55.94 -102.17 -27.82
CA ARG A 179 54.58 -102.09 -28.38
C ARG A 179 54.52 -100.83 -29.24
N GLU A 180 54.34 -101.04 -30.52
CA GLU A 180 53.98 -100.02 -31.49
C GLU A 180 52.56 -99.54 -31.15
N VAL A 181 52.46 -98.36 -30.54
CA VAL A 181 51.17 -97.71 -30.29
C VAL A 181 50.85 -96.90 -31.53
N ARG A 182 49.89 -97.37 -32.32
CA ARG A 182 49.23 -96.54 -33.35
C ARG A 182 48.51 -95.42 -32.62
N PHE A 183 48.96 -94.19 -32.81
CA PHE A 183 48.22 -93.02 -32.35
C PHE A 183 46.90 -92.94 -33.13
N LEU A 184 45.77 -92.98 -32.40
CA LEU A 184 44.50 -92.51 -32.94
C LEU A 184 44.67 -91.03 -33.29
N GLU A 185 44.27 -90.68 -34.51
CA GLU A 185 44.10 -89.30 -34.95
C GLU A 185 43.12 -88.60 -33.98
N LEU A 186 43.66 -87.70 -33.15
CA LEU A 186 42.87 -86.96 -32.17
C LEU A 186 41.96 -85.99 -32.91
N GLN A 187 40.70 -86.37 -33.04
CA GLN A 187 39.62 -85.53 -33.52
C GLN A 187 39.54 -84.27 -32.63
N ARG A 188 39.63 -83.10 -33.26
CA ARG A 188 39.58 -81.77 -32.63
C ARG A 188 38.23 -81.59 -31.91
N ILE A 189 38.19 -81.79 -30.60
CA ILE A 189 37.01 -81.51 -29.76
C ILE A 189 37.22 -80.14 -29.11
N ALA A 190 36.48 -79.15 -29.60
CA ALA A 190 35.92 -77.99 -28.89
C ALA A 190 35.92 -76.71 -29.77
N ALA A 191 34.79 -76.46 -30.41
CA ALA A 191 34.30 -75.10 -30.66
C ALA A 191 32.90 -75.04 -30.04
N PHE A 192 32.72 -74.15 -29.07
CA PHE A 192 31.41 -73.88 -28.46
C PHE A 192 30.61 -72.95 -29.39
N PRO A 193 29.34 -73.23 -29.72
CA PRO A 193 28.48 -72.25 -30.38
C PRO A 193 27.90 -71.30 -29.33
N SER A 194 28.11 -70.00 -29.55
CA SER A 194 27.40 -68.94 -28.82
C SER A 194 25.97 -68.81 -29.34
N THR A 195 25.04 -68.79 -28.39
CA THR A 195 23.58 -68.86 -28.50
C THR A 195 22.95 -67.76 -29.36
N LYS A 196 22.06 -68.13 -30.30
CA LYS A 196 20.87 -67.34 -30.64
C LYS A 196 19.67 -68.25 -30.95
N TYR A 197 18.57 -67.97 -30.25
CA TYR A 197 17.27 -68.63 -30.33
C TYR A 197 16.58 -68.43 -31.69
N ASN A 198 16.07 -69.50 -32.32
CA ASN A 198 14.63 -69.74 -32.55
C ASN A 198 14.35 -70.84 -33.60
N ASN A 199 13.53 -71.80 -33.15
CA ASN A 199 12.67 -72.75 -33.85
C ASN A 199 13.21 -74.09 -34.39
N PRO A 200 12.40 -75.17 -34.22
CA PRO A 200 12.78 -76.55 -34.52
C PRO A 200 12.23 -76.99 -35.88
N SER A 201 13.01 -77.75 -36.65
CA SER A 201 12.53 -78.88 -37.48
C SER A 201 13.63 -79.36 -38.42
N VAL A 202 13.68 -80.69 -38.58
CA VAL A 202 14.36 -81.48 -39.61
C VAL A 202 15.87 -81.71 -39.44
N CYS A 203 16.19 -82.89 -38.91
CA CYS A 203 17.45 -83.58 -39.14
C CYS A 203 17.63 -83.89 -40.64
N VAL A 204 18.67 -83.35 -41.28
CA VAL A 204 19.24 -83.93 -42.51
C VAL A 204 20.77 -83.79 -42.47
N SER A 205 21.42 -84.94 -42.52
CA SER A 205 22.82 -85.21 -42.88
C SER A 205 23.96 -84.65 -42.03
N PRO A 206 24.94 -85.49 -41.63
CA PRO A 206 26.26 -85.02 -41.29
C PRO A 206 26.94 -84.60 -42.59
N CYS A 207 26.69 -83.36 -43.03
CA CYS A 207 27.53 -82.74 -44.02
C CYS A 207 28.92 -82.57 -43.40
N SER A 208 29.83 -83.47 -43.77
CA SER A 208 31.25 -83.21 -43.86
C SER A 208 31.44 -81.88 -44.61
N LEU A 209 31.43 -80.77 -43.88
CA LEU A 209 31.89 -79.50 -44.42
C LEU A 209 33.38 -79.68 -44.75
N PRO A 210 33.82 -79.24 -45.94
CA PRO A 210 35.23 -79.26 -46.28
C PRO A 210 35.95 -78.50 -45.20
N SER A 211 36.99 -79.12 -44.63
CA SER A 211 37.95 -78.47 -43.76
C SER A 211 38.29 -77.12 -44.35
N THR A 212 37.81 -76.05 -43.72
CA THR A 212 38.30 -74.69 -43.99
C THR A 212 39.81 -74.81 -43.95
N PRO A 213 40.54 -74.38 -45.00
CA PRO A 213 42.00 -74.54 -45.02
C PRO A 213 42.55 -73.97 -43.72
N SER A 214 43.37 -74.77 -43.03
CA SER A 214 43.94 -74.36 -41.75
C SER A 214 44.58 -72.99 -41.92
N SER A 215 44.17 -72.01 -41.10
CA SER A 215 44.79 -70.69 -41.12
C SER A 215 46.23 -70.84 -40.60
N PRO A 216 47.26 -70.41 -41.34
CA PRO A 216 48.65 -70.46 -40.87
C PRO A 216 48.84 -69.77 -39.51
N MET A 217 48.08 -68.71 -39.24
CA MET A 217 48.08 -68.01 -37.96
C MET A 217 47.42 -68.86 -36.86
N GLY A 218 46.28 -69.49 -37.18
CA GLY A 218 45.59 -70.41 -36.29
C GLY A 218 46.46 -71.60 -35.86
N ASP A 219 47.25 -72.16 -36.76
CA ASP A 219 48.14 -73.30 -36.47
C ASP A 219 49.22 -72.97 -35.45
N ILE A 220 49.83 -71.78 -35.55
CA ILE A 220 50.85 -71.32 -34.58
C ILE A 220 50.21 -71.01 -33.24
N MET A 221 49.07 -70.32 -33.22
CA MET A 221 48.40 -69.96 -31.98
C MET A 221 47.84 -71.18 -31.23
N GLN A 222 47.53 -72.27 -31.95
CA GLN A 222 47.11 -73.56 -31.39
C GLN A 222 48.29 -74.45 -30.98
N THR A 223 49.54 -74.05 -31.27
CA THR A 223 50.71 -74.80 -30.84
C THR A 223 50.81 -74.78 -29.30
N PRO A 224 51.04 -75.92 -28.62
CA PRO A 224 51.10 -75.98 -27.16
C PRO A 224 52.10 -74.98 -26.54
N GLN A 225 53.21 -74.71 -27.22
CA GLN A 225 54.21 -73.72 -26.81
C GLN A 225 53.62 -72.30 -26.74
N PHE A 226 52.88 -71.88 -27.77
CA PHE A 226 52.24 -70.56 -27.80
C PHE A 226 51.18 -70.44 -26.71
N GLN A 227 50.30 -71.44 -26.58
CA GLN A 227 49.23 -71.44 -25.59
C GLN A 227 49.77 -71.42 -24.15
N LEU A 228 50.78 -72.24 -23.85
CA LEU A 228 51.42 -72.26 -22.53
C LEU A 228 52.07 -70.91 -22.23
N ARG A 229 52.71 -70.29 -23.23
CA ARG A 229 53.39 -69.01 -23.09
C ARG A 229 52.41 -67.88 -22.80
N ARG A 230 51.31 -67.83 -23.55
CA ARG A 230 50.19 -66.90 -23.34
C ARG A 230 49.59 -67.04 -21.94
N LEU A 231 49.27 -68.26 -21.51
CA LEU A 231 48.71 -68.51 -20.17
C LEU A 231 49.66 -68.09 -19.05
N LYS A 232 50.97 -68.35 -19.19
CA LYS A 232 51.98 -67.89 -18.22
C LYS A 232 52.03 -66.37 -18.09
N GLU A 233 51.85 -65.65 -19.20
CA GLU A 233 51.88 -64.17 -19.21
C GLU A 233 50.63 -63.59 -18.54
N GLN A 234 49.46 -64.12 -18.88
CA GLN A 234 48.20 -63.74 -18.23
C GLN A 234 48.22 -64.02 -16.71
N LEU A 235 48.77 -65.17 -16.31
CA LEU A 235 48.87 -65.53 -14.89
C LEU A 235 49.87 -64.64 -14.11
N ALA A 236 50.94 -64.18 -14.75
CA ALA A 236 51.86 -63.22 -14.13
C ALA A 236 51.18 -61.85 -13.93
N PHE A 237 50.46 -61.37 -14.96
CA PHE A 237 49.72 -60.12 -14.90
C PHE A 237 48.63 -60.12 -13.81
N GLU A 238 47.82 -61.19 -13.73
CA GLU A 238 46.78 -61.32 -12.69
C GLU A 238 47.37 -61.39 -11.28
N ARG A 239 48.59 -61.94 -11.11
CA ARG A 239 49.26 -61.98 -9.79
C ARG A 239 49.69 -60.59 -9.33
N GLU A 240 50.26 -59.78 -10.24
CA GLU A 240 50.66 -58.40 -9.96
C GLU A 240 49.44 -57.55 -9.60
N ASN A 241 48.35 -57.65 -10.37
CA ASN A 241 47.10 -56.94 -10.08
C ASN A 241 46.47 -57.34 -8.73
N ARG A 242 46.54 -58.64 -8.37
CA ARG A 242 46.08 -59.10 -7.05
C ARG A 242 46.95 -58.53 -5.92
N GLU A 243 48.26 -58.46 -6.11
CA GLU A 243 49.19 -57.90 -5.11
C GLU A 243 48.93 -56.40 -4.88
N GLU A 244 48.69 -55.63 -5.95
CA GLU A 244 48.30 -54.22 -5.88
C GLU A 244 46.97 -54.02 -5.12
N LEU A 245 45.97 -54.86 -5.42
CA LEU A 245 44.69 -54.82 -4.69
C LEU A 245 44.83 -55.25 -3.22
N GLU A 246 45.71 -56.19 -2.90
CA GLU A 246 46.00 -56.61 -1.52
C GLU A 246 46.64 -55.47 -0.72
N GLU A 247 47.53 -54.69 -1.33
CA GLU A 247 48.11 -53.49 -0.73
C GLU A 247 47.04 -52.42 -0.47
N GLU A 248 46.20 -52.09 -1.46
CA GLU A 248 45.13 -51.11 -1.31
C GLU A 248 44.11 -51.50 -0.21
N VAL A 249 43.77 -52.80 -0.11
CA VAL A 249 42.88 -53.31 0.95
C VAL A 249 43.53 -53.16 2.32
N ALA A 250 44.83 -53.44 2.46
CA ALA A 250 45.54 -53.29 3.72
C ALA A 250 45.59 -51.82 4.18
N GLU A 251 45.80 -50.88 3.27
CA GLU A 251 45.76 -49.45 3.55
C GLU A 251 44.36 -48.98 3.99
N ASN A 252 43.31 -49.45 3.30
CA ASN A 252 41.93 -49.13 3.64
C ASN A 252 41.53 -49.66 5.02
N ILE A 253 41.92 -50.90 5.36
CA ILE A 253 41.67 -51.47 6.70
C ILE A 253 42.33 -50.58 7.78
N LYS A 254 43.58 -50.15 7.57
CA LYS A 254 44.28 -49.28 8.51
C LYS A 254 43.56 -47.93 8.69
N LEU A 255 43.08 -47.34 7.60
CA LEU A 255 42.33 -46.08 7.65
C LEU A 255 41.00 -46.23 8.40
N ILE A 256 40.27 -47.33 8.17
CA ILE A 256 39.02 -47.62 8.89
C ILE A 256 39.29 -47.73 10.39
N MET A 257 40.33 -48.48 10.80
CA MET A 257 40.70 -48.61 12.21
C MET A 257 41.02 -47.26 12.87
N GLU A 258 41.70 -46.35 12.15
CA GLU A 258 41.97 -45.00 12.65
C GLU A 258 40.68 -44.19 12.83
N LYS A 259 39.75 -44.27 11.86
CA LYS A 259 38.46 -43.59 11.93
C LYS A 259 37.59 -44.14 13.07
N ASP A 260 37.56 -45.45 13.26
CA ASP A 260 36.84 -46.09 14.37
C ASP A 260 37.40 -45.68 15.74
N ALA A 261 38.73 -45.56 15.85
CA ALA A 261 39.36 -45.03 17.05
C ALA A 261 38.93 -43.57 17.31
N GLN A 262 38.92 -42.71 16.28
CA GLN A 262 38.42 -41.33 16.40
C GLN A 262 36.95 -41.30 16.82
N ILE A 263 36.09 -42.11 16.21
CA ILE A 263 34.68 -42.22 16.56
C ILE A 263 34.53 -42.62 18.03
N THR A 264 35.29 -43.61 18.51
CA THR A 264 35.23 -44.04 19.90
C THR A 264 35.66 -42.91 20.86
N THR A 265 36.70 -42.15 20.53
CA THR A 265 37.10 -40.99 21.36
C THR A 265 36.04 -39.89 21.38
N MET A 266 35.39 -39.61 20.25
CA MET A 266 34.29 -38.64 20.20
C MET A 266 33.07 -39.13 20.96
N GLN A 267 32.73 -40.42 20.85
CA GLN A 267 31.63 -41.02 21.60
C GLN A 267 31.86 -40.93 23.11
N GLN A 268 33.08 -41.23 23.59
CA GLN A 268 33.45 -41.06 24.98
C GLN A 268 33.33 -39.60 25.46
N ARG A 269 33.71 -38.63 24.62
CA ARG A 269 33.53 -37.20 24.92
C ARG A 269 32.07 -36.82 25.00
N ILE A 270 31.23 -37.31 24.07
CA ILE A 270 29.78 -37.10 24.09
C ILE A 270 29.20 -37.70 25.38
N ASP A 271 29.50 -38.94 25.71
CA ASP A 271 29.00 -39.59 26.91
C ASP A 271 29.45 -38.86 28.19
N HIS A 272 30.68 -38.34 28.22
CA HIS A 272 31.15 -37.49 29.32
C HIS A 272 30.38 -36.16 29.39
N LEU A 273 30.17 -35.48 28.26
CA LEU A 273 29.39 -34.25 28.18
C LEU A 273 27.93 -34.48 28.58
N VAL A 274 27.31 -35.59 28.16
CA VAL A 274 25.95 -35.99 28.57
C VAL A 274 25.91 -36.16 30.08
N LYS A 275 26.86 -36.90 30.67
CA LYS A 275 26.93 -37.06 32.14
C LYS A 275 27.17 -35.75 32.89
N VAL A 276 28.00 -34.85 32.36
CA VAL A 276 28.21 -33.52 32.95
C VAL A 276 26.96 -32.66 32.80
N ASN A 277 26.25 -32.75 31.68
CA ASN A 277 25.01 -32.03 31.44
C ASN A 277 23.85 -32.59 32.27
N GLU A 278 23.78 -33.90 32.49
CA GLU A 278 22.82 -34.53 33.42
C GLU A 278 23.10 -34.11 34.86
N LYS A 279 24.38 -34.12 35.29
CA LYS A 279 24.78 -33.61 36.60
C LYS A 279 24.52 -32.11 36.74
N GLN A 280 24.78 -31.33 35.69
CA GLN A 280 24.38 -29.93 35.63
C GLN A 280 22.86 -29.82 35.68
N ALA A 281 22.06 -30.61 34.96
CA ALA A 281 20.61 -30.57 35.02
C ALA A 281 20.06 -30.96 36.42
N GLU A 282 20.76 -31.83 37.14
CA GLU A 282 20.47 -32.16 38.54
C GLU A 282 20.91 -31.03 39.51
N ASP A 283 22.01 -30.32 39.22
CA ASP A 283 22.54 -29.18 39.99
C ASP A 283 22.03 -27.79 39.54
N CYS A 284 21.32 -27.67 38.40
CA CYS A 284 20.98 -26.40 37.76
C CYS A 284 19.58 -25.94 38.14
N LEU A 285 19.53 -24.77 38.79
CA LEU A 285 18.34 -23.93 38.94
C LEU A 285 17.93 -23.25 37.61
N GLU A 286 18.83 -23.19 36.62
CA GLU A 286 18.63 -22.51 35.33
C GLU A 286 17.39 -22.96 34.51
N PRO A 287 17.06 -24.26 34.36
CA PRO A 287 15.83 -24.68 33.68
C PRO A 287 14.56 -24.24 34.41
N LYS A 288 14.59 -24.22 35.75
CA LYS A 288 13.47 -23.74 36.58
C LYS A 288 13.35 -22.23 36.50
N GLU A 289 14.46 -21.50 36.50
CA GLU A 289 14.49 -20.05 36.34
C GLU A 289 13.96 -19.61 34.97
N ILE A 290 14.30 -20.32 33.89
CA ILE A 290 13.78 -20.07 32.55
C ILE A 290 12.28 -20.35 32.47
N GLU A 291 11.80 -21.44 33.08
CA GLU A 291 10.38 -21.75 33.13
C GLU A 291 9.60 -20.70 33.96
N GLU A 292 10.14 -20.29 35.12
CA GLU A 292 9.56 -19.18 35.89
C GLU A 292 9.52 -17.87 35.10
N LEU A 293 10.55 -17.57 34.30
CA LEU A 293 10.56 -16.38 33.43
C LEU A 293 9.52 -16.50 32.31
N ARG A 294 9.33 -17.69 31.75
CA ARG A 294 8.27 -17.97 30.77
C ARG A 294 6.89 -17.75 31.39
N GLU A 295 6.62 -18.33 32.56
CA GLU A 295 5.35 -18.13 33.30
C GLU A 295 5.11 -16.65 33.63
N LYS A 296 6.16 -15.94 34.10
CA LYS A 296 6.11 -14.49 34.37
C LYS A 296 5.80 -13.72 33.09
N ASN A 297 6.39 -14.09 31.96
CA ASN A 297 6.12 -13.44 30.67
C ASN A 297 4.69 -13.68 30.20
N GLU A 298 4.19 -14.92 30.27
CA GLU A 298 2.79 -15.25 29.95
C GLU A 298 1.80 -14.47 30.84
N SER A 299 2.10 -14.38 32.15
CA SER A 299 1.33 -13.57 33.09
C SER A 299 1.36 -12.07 32.75
N LEU A 300 2.52 -11.52 32.38
CA LEU A 300 2.66 -10.13 31.94
C LEU A 300 1.90 -9.87 30.64
N VAL A 301 1.96 -10.80 29.68
CA VAL A 301 1.18 -10.72 28.44
C VAL A 301 -0.32 -10.76 28.75
N GLY A 302 -0.78 -11.61 29.67
CA GLY A 302 -2.17 -11.63 30.13
C GLY A 302 -2.59 -10.30 30.75
N ARG A 303 -1.77 -9.73 31.64
CA ARG A 303 -2.01 -8.41 32.26
C ARG A 303 -2.02 -7.28 31.23
N LEU A 304 -1.17 -7.34 30.21
CA LEU A 304 -1.13 -6.36 29.13
C LEU A 304 -2.42 -6.40 28.29
N HIS A 305 -2.89 -7.59 27.91
CA HIS A 305 -4.15 -7.75 27.19
C HIS A 305 -5.35 -7.25 28.01
N GLU A 306 -5.36 -7.52 29.33
CA GLU A 306 -6.41 -7.03 30.21
C GLU A 306 -6.37 -5.50 30.36
N ALA A 307 -5.19 -4.90 30.53
CA ALA A 307 -5.04 -3.45 30.52
C ALA A 307 -5.48 -2.84 29.18
N PHE A 308 -5.20 -3.51 28.05
CA PHE A 308 -5.67 -3.06 26.74
C PHE A 308 -7.19 -3.10 26.63
N ARG A 309 -7.84 -4.15 27.14
CA ARG A 309 -9.31 -4.26 27.22
C ARG A 309 -9.89 -3.12 28.06
N GLN A 310 -9.31 -2.87 29.24
CA GLN A 310 -9.73 -1.75 30.11
C GLN A 310 -9.57 -0.39 29.41
N CYS A 311 -8.48 -0.16 28.68
CA CYS A 311 -8.30 1.05 27.87
C CYS A 311 -9.37 1.19 26.78
N GLN A 312 -9.78 0.08 26.16
CA GLN A 312 -10.84 0.08 25.16
C GLN A 312 -12.19 0.42 25.79
N ASP A 313 -12.51 -0.16 26.95
CA ASP A 313 -13.74 0.12 27.69
C ASP A 313 -13.77 1.60 28.12
N LEU A 314 -12.69 2.10 28.72
CA LEU A 314 -12.55 3.53 29.08
C LEU A 314 -12.68 4.45 27.87
N LYS A 315 -12.19 4.05 26.69
CA LYS A 315 -12.38 4.81 25.44
C LYS A 315 -13.86 4.89 25.06
N THR A 316 -14.62 3.80 25.24
CA THR A 316 -16.06 3.80 24.98
C THR A 316 -16.83 4.62 26.02
N GLU A 317 -16.49 4.49 27.31
CA GLU A 317 -17.08 5.29 28.39
C GLU A 317 -16.79 6.78 28.20
N LYS A 318 -15.55 7.15 27.85
CA LYS A 318 -15.19 8.52 27.50
C LYS A 318 -16.07 9.05 26.38
N ALA A 319 -16.24 8.29 25.30
CA ALA A 319 -17.09 8.70 24.18
C ALA A 319 -18.57 8.85 24.60
N GLN A 320 -19.06 8.06 25.55
CA GLN A 320 -20.40 8.22 26.11
C GLN A 320 -20.50 9.48 26.99
N MET A 321 -19.52 9.73 27.86
CA MET A 321 -19.45 10.93 28.68
C MET A 321 -19.36 12.20 27.82
N ASP A 322 -18.55 12.21 26.76
CA ASP A 322 -18.43 13.34 25.83
C ASP A 322 -19.78 13.67 25.14
N ARG A 323 -20.56 12.63 24.77
CA ARG A 323 -21.94 12.83 24.27
C ARG A 323 -22.85 13.43 25.35
N LYS A 324 -22.73 12.97 26.60
CA LYS A 324 -23.55 13.50 27.70
C LYS A 324 -23.19 14.95 28.03
N ILE A 325 -21.91 15.31 27.98
CA ILE A 325 -21.44 16.69 28.12
C ILE A 325 -22.02 17.55 27.00
N SER A 326 -21.99 17.07 25.75
CA SER A 326 -22.57 17.79 24.61
C SER A 326 -24.07 18.05 24.79
N GLN A 327 -24.82 17.03 25.24
CA GLN A 327 -26.25 17.15 25.55
C GLN A 327 -26.51 18.15 26.68
N LEU A 328 -25.78 18.05 27.80
CA LEU A 328 -25.95 18.98 28.93
C LEU A 328 -25.58 20.41 28.55
N SER A 329 -24.60 20.59 27.67
CA SER A 329 -24.23 21.91 27.14
C SER A 329 -25.33 22.51 26.28
N GLU A 330 -26.02 21.70 25.47
CA GLU A 330 -27.18 22.13 24.69
C GLU A 330 -28.34 22.53 25.61
N GLU A 331 -28.70 21.67 26.56
CA GLU A 331 -29.75 21.93 27.56
C GLU A 331 -29.46 23.20 28.37
N ASN A 332 -28.20 23.42 28.77
CA ASN A 332 -27.78 24.63 29.46
C ASN A 332 -27.83 25.88 28.56
N GLY A 333 -27.55 25.72 27.28
CA GLY A 333 -27.73 26.76 26.26
C GLY A 333 -29.20 27.19 26.16
N ASP A 334 -30.12 26.22 26.08
CA ASP A 334 -31.56 26.46 26.03
C ASP A 334 -32.09 27.13 27.31
N LEU A 335 -31.64 26.66 28.48
CA LEU A 335 -31.99 27.28 29.76
C LEU A 335 -31.46 28.72 29.85
N SER A 336 -30.23 28.96 29.39
CA SER A 336 -29.63 30.29 29.34
C SER A 336 -30.40 31.22 28.40
N PHE A 337 -30.87 30.71 27.26
CA PHE A 337 -31.73 31.46 26.34
C PHE A 337 -33.05 31.85 27.00
N LYS A 338 -33.76 30.88 27.63
CA LYS A 338 -35.01 31.14 28.35
C LYS A 338 -34.83 32.15 29.48
N LEU A 339 -33.73 32.06 30.22
CA LEU A 339 -33.44 33.01 31.31
C LEU A 339 -33.20 34.43 30.78
N ARG A 340 -32.52 34.57 29.64
CA ARG A 340 -32.34 35.86 28.96
C ARG A 340 -33.68 36.43 28.47
N GLU A 341 -34.56 35.58 27.94
CA GLU A 341 -35.91 35.97 27.52
C GLU A 341 -36.76 36.44 28.71
N ILE A 342 -36.77 35.69 29.82
CA ILE A 342 -37.46 36.10 31.06
C ILE A 342 -36.91 37.43 31.59
N ALA A 343 -35.59 37.61 31.62
CA ALA A 343 -34.98 38.86 32.05
C ALA A 343 -35.41 40.04 31.15
N SER A 344 -35.45 39.84 29.83
CA SER A 344 -35.97 40.84 28.88
C SER A 344 -37.43 41.19 29.19
N ASN A 345 -38.28 40.19 29.40
CA ASN A 345 -39.69 40.38 29.73
C ASN A 345 -39.86 41.12 31.07
N MET A 346 -39.06 40.79 32.09
CA MET A 346 -39.06 41.53 33.36
C MET A 346 -38.69 43.00 33.18
N VAL A 347 -37.67 43.30 32.39
CA VAL A 347 -37.28 44.71 32.10
C VAL A 347 -38.40 45.44 31.36
N GLN A 348 -39.09 44.78 30.42
CA GLN A 348 -40.23 45.37 29.72
C GLN A 348 -41.41 45.65 30.67
N LEU A 349 -41.76 44.69 31.53
CA LEU A 349 -42.81 44.84 32.54
C LEU A 349 -42.47 45.93 33.56
N GLN A 350 -41.22 46.01 34.01
CA GLN A 350 -40.76 47.06 34.91
C GLN A 350 -40.88 48.45 34.26
N ARG A 351 -40.55 48.56 32.96
CA ARG A 351 -40.72 49.82 32.21
C ARG A 351 -42.20 50.22 32.13
N ALA A 352 -43.07 49.30 31.76
CA ALA A 352 -44.51 49.55 31.69
C ALA A 352 -45.11 49.93 33.06
N LEU A 353 -44.63 49.31 34.15
CA LEU A 353 -45.05 49.67 35.50
C LEU A 353 -44.61 51.09 35.87
N ASN A 354 -43.37 51.47 35.54
CA ASN A 354 -42.86 52.82 35.79
C ASN A 354 -43.66 53.86 34.99
N GLU A 355 -43.90 53.62 33.69
CA GLU A 355 -44.73 54.48 32.83
C GLU A 355 -46.14 54.67 33.42
N LEU A 356 -46.81 53.57 33.79
CA LEU A 356 -48.14 53.63 34.42
C LEU A 356 -48.12 54.35 35.77
N SER A 357 -47.06 54.20 36.56
CA SER A 357 -46.90 54.90 37.83
C SER A 357 -46.72 56.40 37.62
N GLU A 358 -45.92 56.82 36.64
CA GLU A 358 -45.75 58.23 36.26
C GLU A 358 -47.07 58.84 35.75
N GLU A 359 -47.81 58.11 34.92
CA GLU A 359 -49.14 58.50 34.47
C GLU A 359 -50.12 58.64 35.65
N HIS A 360 -50.15 57.67 36.56
CA HIS A 360 -51.00 57.72 37.76
C HIS A 360 -50.66 58.92 38.64
N ASN A 361 -49.38 59.17 38.90
CA ASN A 361 -48.93 60.31 39.71
C ASN A 361 -49.31 61.64 39.05
N SER A 362 -49.14 61.75 37.73
CA SER A 362 -49.51 62.93 36.95
C SER A 362 -51.02 63.18 36.99
N ALA A 363 -51.83 62.13 36.79
CA ALA A 363 -53.29 62.21 36.86
C ALA A 363 -53.77 62.57 38.28
N MET A 364 -53.18 61.98 39.31
CA MET A 364 -53.48 62.31 40.71
C MET A 364 -53.14 63.76 41.04
N ALA A 365 -51.97 64.25 40.62
CA ALA A 365 -51.57 65.64 40.83
C ALA A 365 -52.52 66.63 40.13
N GLN A 366 -52.91 66.34 38.88
CA GLN A 366 -53.90 67.15 38.15
C GLN A 366 -55.28 67.13 38.82
N SER A 367 -55.73 65.97 39.30
CA SER A 367 -56.99 65.82 40.02
C SER A 367 -57.00 66.62 41.33
N GLN A 368 -55.92 66.53 42.12
CA GLN A 368 -55.77 67.31 43.35
C GLN A 368 -55.73 68.81 43.07
N GLU A 369 -55.04 69.26 42.02
CA GLU A 369 -55.02 70.69 41.68
C GLU A 369 -56.40 71.19 41.25
N LYS A 370 -57.14 70.41 40.45
CA LYS A 370 -58.54 70.72 40.14
C LYS A 370 -59.42 70.77 41.38
N GLN A 371 -59.24 69.82 42.31
CA GLN A 371 -59.96 69.83 43.58
C GLN A 371 -59.66 71.11 44.38
N ARG A 372 -58.38 71.47 44.56
CA ARG A 372 -58.00 72.72 45.26
C ARG A 372 -58.57 73.95 44.57
N GLN A 373 -58.60 73.97 43.25
CA GLN A 373 -59.17 75.08 42.48
C GLN A 373 -60.68 75.20 42.72
N LEU A 374 -61.41 74.08 42.66
CA LEU A 374 -62.85 74.05 42.95
C LEU A 374 -63.15 74.42 44.42
N GLU A 375 -62.33 73.98 45.38
CA GLU A 375 -62.45 74.38 46.79
C GLU A 375 -62.25 75.89 46.99
N LYS A 376 -61.26 76.49 46.31
CA LYS A 376 -61.06 77.95 46.31
C LYS A 376 -62.25 78.69 45.70
N GLU A 377 -62.73 78.23 44.54
CA GLU A 377 -63.90 78.80 43.86
C GLU A 377 -65.16 78.69 44.73
N LEU A 378 -65.37 77.55 45.38
CA LEU A 378 -66.47 77.35 46.33
C LEU A 378 -66.36 78.30 47.53
N HIS A 379 -65.17 78.46 48.11
CA HIS A 379 -64.96 79.36 49.23
C HIS A 379 -65.22 80.83 48.86
N ALA A 380 -64.72 81.26 47.69
CA ALA A 380 -64.99 82.59 47.16
C ALA A 380 -66.50 82.81 46.93
N ALA A 381 -67.19 81.85 46.30
CA ALA A 381 -68.62 81.92 46.10
C ALA A 381 -69.41 81.97 47.42
N LEU A 382 -68.97 81.23 48.45
CA LEU A 382 -69.57 81.29 49.79
C LEU A 382 -69.34 82.65 50.47
N GLN A 383 -68.17 83.27 50.30
CA GLN A 383 -67.88 84.61 50.81
C GLN A 383 -68.73 85.68 50.12
N ASP A 384 -68.84 85.62 48.79
CA ASP A 384 -69.69 86.51 47.99
C ASP A 384 -71.18 86.35 48.35
N LYS A 385 -71.62 85.10 48.54
CA LYS A 385 -72.96 84.78 49.04
C LYS A 385 -73.19 85.45 50.39
N LYS A 386 -72.26 85.32 51.34
CA LYS A 386 -72.38 85.93 52.68
C LYS A 386 -72.45 87.46 52.63
N CYS A 387 -71.59 88.10 51.84
CA CYS A 387 -71.64 89.56 51.64
C CYS A 387 -73.00 90.00 51.04
N SER A 388 -73.54 89.20 50.12
CA SER A 388 -74.86 89.46 49.53
C SER A 388 -76.00 89.25 50.53
N GLU A 389 -75.95 88.21 51.37
CA GLU A 389 -76.87 87.98 52.49
C GLU A 389 -76.84 89.16 53.47
N GLU A 390 -75.65 89.63 53.87
CA GLU A 390 -75.47 90.83 54.72
C GLU A 390 -76.09 92.09 54.06
N LYS A 391 -75.87 92.28 52.75
CA LYS A 391 -76.48 93.37 51.99
C LYS A 391 -78.02 93.27 51.98
N ILE A 392 -78.56 92.07 51.82
CA ILE A 392 -80.01 91.82 51.87
C ILE A 392 -80.56 92.16 53.26
N GLU A 393 -79.89 91.72 54.33
CA GLU A 393 -80.31 92.01 55.71
C GLU A 393 -80.29 93.52 56.02
N ILE A 394 -79.26 94.24 55.56
CA ILE A 394 -79.22 95.72 55.64
C ILE A 394 -80.38 96.33 54.87
N LEU A 395 -80.66 95.86 53.65
CA LEU A 395 -81.77 96.37 52.84
C LEU A 395 -83.12 96.08 53.48
N GLN A 396 -83.33 94.88 54.03
CA GLN A 396 -84.53 94.53 54.78
C GLN A 396 -84.69 95.42 56.02
N GLY A 397 -83.63 95.65 56.79
CA GLY A 397 -83.66 96.57 57.93
C GLY A 397 -84.00 98.01 57.54
N LYS A 398 -83.47 98.49 56.41
CA LYS A 398 -83.85 99.80 55.83
C LYS A 398 -85.31 99.84 55.40
N ILE A 399 -85.82 98.77 54.79
CA ILE A 399 -87.23 98.66 54.41
C ILE A 399 -88.11 98.74 55.66
N SER A 400 -87.83 97.96 56.71
CA SER A 400 -88.60 98.04 57.97
C SER A 400 -88.56 99.43 58.60
N MET A 401 -87.41 100.12 58.57
CA MET A 401 -87.34 101.52 59.04
C MET A 401 -88.20 102.47 58.20
N LEU A 402 -88.24 102.29 56.89
CA LEU A 402 -89.06 103.09 55.98
C LEU A 402 -90.56 102.77 56.17
N GLU A 403 -90.92 101.51 56.35
CA GLU A 403 -92.27 101.06 56.71
C GLU A 403 -92.72 101.68 58.04
N ASP A 404 -91.87 101.69 59.07
CA ASP A 404 -92.14 102.37 60.36
C ASP A 404 -92.32 103.89 60.20
N GLN A 405 -91.53 104.54 59.33
CA GLN A 405 -91.69 105.96 59.02
C GLN A 405 -92.99 106.23 58.28
N LEU A 406 -93.37 105.37 57.34
CA LEU A 406 -94.65 105.45 56.64
C LEU A 406 -95.82 105.24 57.60
N ALA A 407 -95.76 104.27 58.50
CA ALA A 407 -96.76 104.04 59.53
C ALA A 407 -96.89 105.26 60.47
N LYS A 408 -95.77 105.87 60.90
CA LYS A 408 -95.79 107.13 61.68
C LYS A 408 -96.39 108.31 60.93
N LEU A 409 -96.13 108.43 59.63
CA LEU A 409 -96.77 109.45 58.78
C LEU A 409 -98.28 109.21 58.64
N GLU A 410 -98.69 107.95 58.52
CA GLU A 410 -100.10 107.55 58.51
C GLU A 410 -100.78 107.86 59.86
N GLU A 411 -100.10 107.58 60.98
CA GLU A 411 -100.54 107.93 62.35
C GLU A 411 -100.58 109.46 62.58
N CYS A 412 -99.60 110.23 62.08
CA CYS A 412 -99.64 111.70 62.08
C CYS A 412 -100.75 112.27 61.19
N SER A 413 -101.11 111.61 60.09
CA SER A 413 -102.18 112.07 59.17
C SER A 413 -103.60 111.83 59.70
N THR A 414 -103.74 110.99 60.73
CA THR A 414 -105.03 110.59 61.30
C THR A 414 -105.45 111.41 62.53
N GLN A 415 -104.57 112.26 63.09
CA GLN A 415 -104.85 113.02 64.31
C GLN A 415 -105.20 114.51 64.12
N GLU A 416 -104.98 115.11 62.95
CA GLU A 416 -105.32 116.53 62.69
C GLU A 416 -106.03 116.72 61.34
N LYS A 417 -107.29 116.31 61.26
CA LYS A 417 -108.22 116.77 60.21
C LYS A 417 -109.25 117.71 60.84
N GLY A 418 -109.10 119.01 60.63
CA GLY A 418 -110.25 119.92 60.62
C GLY A 418 -110.11 121.28 61.30
N GLU A 419 -109.15 122.09 60.86
CA GLU A 419 -109.31 123.54 60.65
C GLU A 419 -110.33 123.75 59.49
N VAL A 420 -110.94 124.90 59.16
CA VAL A 420 -110.34 126.16 58.70
C VAL A 420 -111.53 127.12 58.48
N MET A 421 -111.87 128.00 59.43
CA MET A 421 -112.89 129.03 59.23
C MET A 421 -112.32 130.30 58.54
N GLY A 422 -110.99 130.46 58.54
CA GLY A 422 -110.31 131.63 57.99
C GLY A 422 -110.32 131.73 56.47
N ASP A 423 -110.14 130.63 55.75
CA ASP A 423 -110.14 130.63 54.28
C ASP A 423 -111.56 130.74 53.71
N ILE A 424 -112.57 130.22 54.44
CA ILE A 424 -113.99 130.38 54.09
C ILE A 424 -114.41 131.85 54.23
N LEU A 425 -113.96 132.56 55.29
CA LEU A 425 -114.27 133.98 55.48
C LEU A 425 -113.62 134.86 54.39
N LYS A 426 -112.40 134.55 53.95
CA LYS A 426 -111.75 135.27 52.83
C LYS A 426 -112.47 135.06 51.49
N LEU A 427 -113.04 133.87 51.27
CA LEU A 427 -113.83 133.59 50.07
C LEU A 427 -115.17 134.35 50.09
N GLU A 428 -115.81 134.46 51.27
CA GLU A 428 -117.06 135.22 51.44
C GLU A 428 -116.84 136.73 51.27
N GLU A 429 -115.71 137.27 51.73
CA GLU A 429 -115.33 138.69 51.57
C GLU A 429 -115.12 139.05 50.08
N LEU A 430 -114.37 138.23 49.33
CA LEU A 430 -114.18 138.42 47.88
C LEU A 430 -115.49 138.31 47.09
N LYS A 431 -116.42 137.43 47.51
CA LYS A 431 -117.73 137.28 46.88
C LYS A 431 -118.63 138.51 47.11
N GLN A 432 -118.54 139.12 48.29
CA GLN A 432 -119.27 140.34 48.62
C GLN A 432 -118.70 141.55 47.84
N GLU A 433 -117.38 141.58 47.61
CA GLU A 433 -116.71 142.61 46.81
C GLU A 433 -117.07 142.52 45.31
N VAL A 434 -117.12 141.32 44.73
CA VAL A 434 -117.60 141.11 43.34
C VAL A 434 -119.05 141.55 43.18
N SER A 435 -119.91 141.32 44.18
CA SER A 435 -121.32 141.72 44.15
C SER A 435 -121.47 143.25 44.21
N SER A 436 -120.65 143.93 45.00
CA SER A 436 -120.57 145.41 45.08
C SER A 436 -120.13 146.05 43.77
N LEU A 437 -119.09 145.48 43.12
CA LEU A 437 -118.60 145.96 41.83
C LEU A 437 -119.62 145.75 40.70
N THR A 438 -120.38 144.65 40.75
CA THR A 438 -121.45 144.38 39.77
C THR A 438 -122.58 145.41 39.88
N ALA A 439 -122.97 145.80 41.10
CA ALA A 439 -123.99 146.83 41.33
C ALA A 439 -123.54 148.22 40.83
N LYS A 440 -122.27 148.60 41.05
CA LYS A 440 -121.70 149.84 40.50
C LYS A 440 -121.62 149.83 38.96
N GLY A 441 -121.38 148.66 38.36
CA GLY A 441 -121.40 148.50 36.90
C GLY A 441 -122.77 148.79 36.29
N VAL A 442 -123.84 148.30 36.91
CA VAL A 442 -125.23 148.57 36.46
C VAL A 442 -125.58 150.06 36.58
N GLN A 443 -125.15 150.70 37.67
CA GLN A 443 -125.42 152.12 37.93
C GLN A 443 -124.73 153.06 36.92
N LEU A 444 -123.50 152.74 36.52
CA LEU A 444 -122.79 153.49 35.47
C LEU A 444 -123.38 153.26 34.07
N GLU A 445 -123.94 152.07 33.79
CA GLU A 445 -124.62 151.79 32.52
C GLU A 445 -125.94 152.58 32.41
N GLU A 446 -126.65 152.79 33.52
CA GLU A 446 -127.85 153.65 33.59
C GLU A 446 -127.51 155.14 33.39
N GLU A 447 -126.43 155.65 34.02
CA GLU A 447 -125.96 157.03 33.80
C GLU A 447 -125.54 157.28 32.34
N LYS A 448 -124.87 156.29 31.72
CA LYS A 448 -124.50 156.34 30.31
C LYS A 448 -125.73 156.42 29.39
N GLN A 449 -126.76 155.60 29.64
CA GLN A 449 -128.01 155.66 28.86
C GLN A 449 -128.75 157.00 29.03
N GLN A 450 -128.72 157.59 30.23
CA GLN A 450 -129.28 158.92 30.46
C GLN A 450 -128.52 160.01 29.70
N LEU A 451 -127.18 159.96 29.69
CA LEU A 451 -126.36 160.89 28.91
C LEU A 451 -126.62 160.77 27.40
N ASP A 452 -126.72 159.55 26.89
CA ASP A 452 -127.02 159.29 25.46
C ASP A 452 -128.38 159.88 25.07
N SER A 453 -129.39 159.75 25.94
CA SER A 453 -130.72 160.36 25.73
C SER A 453 -130.66 161.89 25.65
N LEU A 454 -129.81 162.53 26.48
CA LEU A 454 -129.62 163.96 26.49
C LEU A 454 -128.87 164.46 25.26
N VAL A 455 -127.86 163.71 24.80
CA VAL A 455 -127.12 163.98 23.55
C VAL A 455 -128.06 163.92 22.36
N THR A 456 -128.93 162.91 22.27
CA THR A 456 -129.95 162.85 21.20
C THR A 456 -130.95 164.00 21.25
N SER A 457 -131.36 164.44 22.44
CA SER A 457 -132.26 165.59 22.60
C SER A 457 -131.61 166.92 22.17
N LEU A 458 -130.32 167.11 22.49
CA LEU A 458 -129.54 168.29 22.10
C LEU A 458 -129.22 168.30 20.60
N GLN A 459 -128.95 167.13 19.99
CA GLN A 459 -128.81 167.02 18.53
C GLN A 459 -130.10 167.39 17.79
N ASN A 460 -131.26 167.09 18.38
CA ASN A 460 -132.57 167.49 17.86
C ASN A 460 -132.80 169.02 18.01
N SER A 461 -132.42 169.63 19.15
CA SER A 461 -132.39 171.10 19.31
C SER A 461 -131.54 171.80 18.25
N LEU A 462 -130.40 171.21 17.86
CA LEU A 462 -129.47 171.86 16.94
C LEU A 462 -129.95 171.82 15.47
N SER A 463 -130.61 170.74 15.08
CA SER A 463 -131.08 170.54 13.70
C SER A 463 -132.35 171.35 13.38
N GLU A 464 -133.29 171.47 14.31
CA GLU A 464 -134.49 172.31 14.14
C GLU A 464 -134.17 173.81 14.08
N SER A 465 -133.24 174.27 14.94
CA SER A 465 -132.76 175.66 14.92
C SER A 465 -132.03 176.01 13.60
N HIS A 466 -131.23 175.08 13.06
CA HIS A 466 -130.55 175.26 11.78
C HIS A 466 -131.53 175.32 10.60
N GLN A 467 -132.62 174.53 10.60
CA GLN A 467 -133.64 174.60 9.56
C GLN A 467 -134.48 175.89 9.63
N ALA A 468 -134.81 176.37 10.84
CA ALA A 468 -135.54 177.62 11.01
C ALA A 468 -134.73 178.83 10.52
N ARG A 469 -133.41 178.86 10.81
CA ARG A 469 -132.51 179.93 10.38
C ARG A 469 -132.36 180.00 8.85
N GLU A 470 -132.31 178.85 8.18
CA GLU A 470 -132.19 178.78 6.72
C GLU A 470 -133.49 179.16 5.97
N ARG A 471 -134.68 178.95 6.58
CA ARG A 471 -135.95 179.40 5.98
C ARG A 471 -136.05 180.93 5.96
N LEU A 472 -135.78 181.58 7.08
CA LEU A 472 -135.77 183.05 7.17
C LEU A 472 -134.76 183.70 6.22
N LYS A 473 -133.62 183.04 5.98
CA LYS A 473 -132.59 183.53 5.06
C LYS A 473 -133.01 183.47 3.58
N ARG A 474 -133.81 182.46 3.18
CA ARG A 474 -134.33 182.36 1.81
C ARG A 474 -135.43 183.38 1.54
N ASP A 475 -136.29 183.65 2.52
CA ASP A 475 -137.35 184.65 2.35
C ASP A 475 -136.77 186.07 2.18
N LEU A 476 -135.62 186.35 2.83
CA LEU A 476 -134.86 187.59 2.64
C LEU A 476 -134.15 187.71 1.29
N GLN A 477 -133.88 186.60 0.59
CA GLN A 477 -133.18 186.60 -0.71
C GLN A 477 -134.13 186.54 -1.92
N ALA A 478 -135.36 186.03 -1.76
CA ALA A 478 -136.26 185.80 -2.89
C ALA A 478 -136.98 187.05 -3.43
N GLN A 479 -137.10 188.15 -2.68
CA GLN A 479 -137.89 189.30 -3.17
C GLN A 479 -137.14 190.63 -3.25
N ALA A 480 -135.84 190.63 -2.98
CA ALA A 480 -134.93 191.67 -3.41
C ALA A 480 -134.45 191.48 -4.88
N ALA A 481 -134.91 190.44 -5.58
CA ALA A 481 -134.34 190.01 -6.86
C ALA A 481 -135.15 190.34 -8.13
N GLU A 482 -136.36 190.90 -8.08
CA GLU A 482 -137.14 191.22 -9.29
C GLU A 482 -137.74 192.65 -9.34
N ASP A 483 -137.12 193.59 -8.62
CA ASP A 483 -137.29 195.04 -8.83
C ASP A 483 -136.30 195.62 -9.88
N GLN A 484 -135.62 194.79 -10.69
CA GLN A 484 -134.79 195.24 -11.82
C GLN A 484 -134.80 194.27 -13.03
N ALA A 485 -135.92 194.20 -13.75
CA ALA A 485 -136.01 194.01 -15.21
C ALA A 485 -137.41 194.36 -15.73
#